data_AF-A0A6V7VDI1-F1
#
_entry.id   AF-A0A6V7VDI1-F1
#
_cell.length_a   1.000
_cell.length_b   1.000
_cell.length_c   1.000
_cell.angle_alpha   90.00
_cell.angle_beta   90.00
_cell.angle_gamma   90.00
#
_symmetry.space_group_name_H-M   'P 1'
#
loop_
_entity.id
_entity.type
_entity.pdbx_description
1 polymer ?
#
loop_
_entity_poly.entity_id
_entity_poly.type
_entity_poly.pdbx_seq_one_letter_code
_entity_poly.pdbx_strand_id
1 'polypeptide(L)'
;MPETKSSETDLNILLDKLKEQTKTTINCLNKPEGESYALKLTCEMVNNPFYMPFLLVLAEKKQINDSKRALPSPQGYLLEQELQLDNMLVRENIINGNPSSEYDKICATKITNKEKKVQLSQADEEYLRDKQQLSDQFHKTMMQIEGRAVEVSPIIQSLLQKHRMVRPVAPYDMQAMIWNCNKKFTNLRIEVKMQTCQAIKVLHEKLANHPRKRRNFSKEVVQILNDYYLEHISDPYPSDNDKNELAMKTGITVSQVNNWFGNKRIRYRAQKKKGKQEEETNEQEKV
;
A
#
# COMPACT_ATOMS: atom_id res chain seq x y z
N MET A 1 -32.84 -50.09 47.99
CA MET A 1 -32.56 -49.06 46.97
C MET A 1 -33.86 -48.31 46.63
N PRO A 2 -34.23 -47.28 47.38
CA PRO A 2 -35.04 -46.20 46.82
C PRO A 2 -34.70 -44.82 47.45
N GLU A 3 -33.72 -44.08 46.93
CA GLU A 3 -33.44 -42.71 47.44
C GLU A 3 -33.24 -41.65 46.33
N THR A 4 -33.41 -41.98 45.06
CA THR A 4 -33.08 -41.05 43.95
C THR A 4 -34.24 -40.15 43.51
N LYS A 5 -35.50 -40.48 43.83
CA LYS A 5 -36.66 -39.68 43.37
C LYS A 5 -36.88 -38.39 44.18
N SER A 6 -36.54 -38.38 45.48
CA SER A 6 -36.74 -37.18 46.32
C SER A 6 -35.82 -36.03 45.89
N SER A 7 -34.54 -36.32 45.68
CA SER A 7 -33.54 -35.28 45.34
C SER A 7 -33.77 -34.66 43.97
N GLU A 8 -34.28 -35.42 42.99
CA GLU A 8 -34.62 -34.92 41.66
C GLU A 8 -35.85 -34.00 41.70
N THR A 9 -36.83 -34.33 42.56
CA THR A 9 -38.01 -33.49 42.79
C THR A 9 -37.62 -32.18 43.49
N ASP A 10 -36.73 -32.25 44.48
CA ASP A 10 -36.19 -31.08 45.20
C ASP A 10 -35.36 -30.17 44.28
N LEU A 11 -34.55 -30.75 43.38
CA LEU A 11 -33.78 -30.02 42.37
C LEU A 11 -34.69 -29.29 41.38
N ASN A 12 -35.75 -29.94 40.92
CA ASN A 12 -36.72 -29.35 40.00
C ASN A 12 -37.48 -28.19 40.67
N ILE A 13 -37.86 -28.33 41.94
CA ILE A 13 -38.46 -27.26 42.73
C ILE A 13 -37.51 -26.06 42.89
N LEU A 14 -36.22 -26.33 43.12
CA LEU A 14 -35.18 -25.29 43.20
C LEU A 14 -34.98 -24.58 41.87
N LEU A 15 -34.98 -25.32 40.77
CA LEU A 15 -34.89 -24.79 39.40
C LEU A 15 -36.08 -23.89 39.05
N ASP A 16 -37.29 -24.29 39.44
CA ASP A 16 -38.49 -23.49 39.16
C ASP A 16 -38.56 -22.22 40.03
N LYS A 17 -38.11 -22.29 41.28
CA LYS A 17 -37.90 -21.09 42.12
C LYS A 17 -36.87 -20.14 41.52
N LEU A 18 -35.76 -20.67 41.00
CA LEU A 18 -34.73 -19.89 40.30
C LEU A 18 -35.27 -19.23 39.02
N LYS A 19 -36.08 -19.94 38.23
CA LYS A 19 -36.73 -19.39 37.02
C LYS A 19 -37.66 -18.24 37.38
N GLU A 20 -38.51 -18.39 38.40
CA GLU A 20 -39.43 -17.33 38.83
C GLU A 20 -38.70 -16.12 39.44
N GLN A 21 -37.63 -16.34 40.21
CA GLN A 21 -36.76 -15.26 40.67
C GLN A 21 -36.08 -14.53 39.51
N THR A 22 -35.62 -15.26 38.48
CA THR A 22 -35.00 -14.67 37.29
C THR A 22 -36.02 -13.84 36.51
N LYS A 23 -37.24 -14.35 36.32
CA LYS A 23 -38.34 -13.66 35.63
C LYS A 23 -38.78 -12.38 36.35
N THR A 24 -38.89 -12.44 37.68
CA THR A 24 -39.19 -11.28 38.53
C THR A 24 -38.08 -10.24 38.45
N THR A 25 -36.82 -10.68 38.43
CA THR A 25 -35.65 -9.81 38.27
C THR A 25 -35.67 -9.07 36.93
N ILE A 26 -35.92 -9.78 35.82
CA ILE A 26 -36.05 -9.18 34.48
C ILE A 26 -37.15 -8.11 34.45
N ASN A 27 -38.30 -8.38 35.08
CA ASN A 27 -39.39 -7.42 35.16
C ASN A 27 -39.04 -6.17 35.98
N CYS A 28 -38.24 -6.30 37.04
CA CYS A 28 -37.75 -5.16 37.82
C CYS A 28 -36.69 -4.33 37.06
N LEU A 29 -35.85 -4.97 36.23
CA LEU A 29 -34.86 -4.28 35.39
C LEU A 29 -35.51 -3.37 34.32
N ASN A 30 -36.72 -3.70 33.89
CA ASN A 30 -37.47 -2.92 32.88
C ASN A 30 -38.11 -1.63 33.45
N LYS A 31 -38.03 -1.38 34.77
CA LYS A 31 -38.53 -0.16 35.41
C LYS A 31 -37.44 0.94 35.40
N PRO A 32 -37.79 2.24 35.42
CA PRO A 32 -36.81 3.33 35.43
C PRO A 32 -35.86 3.33 36.66
N GLU A 33 -36.26 2.74 37.79
CA GLU A 33 -35.41 2.52 38.98
C GLU A 33 -34.60 1.20 38.92
N GLY A 34 -34.78 0.44 37.83
CA GLY A 34 -34.24 -0.90 37.63
C GLY A 34 -32.71 -0.97 37.60
N GLU A 35 -32.03 0.11 37.21
CA GLU A 35 -30.55 0.19 37.22
C GLU A 35 -29.98 0.09 38.64
N SER A 36 -30.61 0.74 39.63
CA SER A 36 -30.19 0.68 41.04
C SER A 36 -30.41 -0.73 41.62
N TYR A 37 -31.52 -1.36 41.25
CA TYR A 37 -31.85 -2.72 41.65
C TYR A 37 -30.94 -3.76 40.96
N ALA A 38 -30.60 -3.56 39.68
CA ALA A 38 -29.63 -4.37 38.93
C ALA A 38 -28.27 -4.38 39.62
N LEU A 39 -27.82 -3.19 40.03
CA LEU A 39 -26.53 -3.02 40.69
C LEU A 39 -26.52 -3.77 42.03
N LYS A 40 -27.59 -3.61 42.84
CA LYS A 40 -27.74 -4.27 44.13
C LYS A 40 -27.73 -5.80 44.02
N LEU A 41 -28.54 -6.36 43.12
CA LEU A 41 -28.55 -7.81 42.86
C LEU A 41 -27.21 -8.31 42.34
N THR A 42 -26.56 -7.55 41.46
CA THR A 42 -25.22 -7.90 40.96
C THR A 42 -24.23 -7.99 42.12
N CYS A 43 -24.25 -7.02 43.05
CA CYS A 43 -23.43 -7.05 44.25
C CYS A 43 -23.74 -8.27 45.14
N GLU A 44 -25.03 -8.56 45.39
CA GLU A 44 -25.45 -9.70 46.21
C GLU A 44 -25.01 -11.05 45.59
N MET A 45 -25.16 -11.22 44.27
CA MET A 45 -24.72 -12.41 43.56
C MET A 45 -23.20 -12.57 43.56
N VAL A 46 -22.45 -11.51 43.23
CA VAL A 46 -20.97 -11.57 43.15
C VAL A 46 -20.34 -11.82 44.52
N ASN A 47 -20.99 -11.39 45.60
CA ASN A 47 -20.55 -11.66 46.97
C ASN A 47 -20.87 -13.09 47.47
N ASN A 48 -21.64 -13.88 46.71
CA ASN A 48 -21.94 -15.26 47.07
C ASN A 48 -20.69 -16.15 46.89
N PRO A 49 -20.24 -16.91 47.90
CA PRO A 49 -19.06 -17.77 47.83
C PRO A 49 -19.08 -18.79 46.68
N PHE A 50 -20.26 -19.21 46.22
CA PHE A 50 -20.43 -20.18 45.15
C PHE A 50 -20.54 -19.56 43.76
N TYR A 51 -20.64 -18.24 43.65
CA TYR A 51 -20.86 -17.55 42.38
C TYR A 51 -19.69 -17.76 41.40
N MET A 52 -18.46 -17.52 41.84
CA MET A 52 -17.27 -17.72 40.99
C MET A 52 -17.07 -19.20 40.61
N PRO A 53 -17.14 -20.18 41.54
CA PRO A 53 -17.15 -21.60 41.18
C PRO A 53 -18.23 -21.97 40.15
N PHE A 54 -19.45 -21.45 40.30
CA PHE A 54 -20.55 -21.70 39.36
C PHE A 54 -20.24 -21.15 37.96
N LEU A 55 -19.72 -19.92 37.85
CA LEU A 55 -19.30 -19.35 36.57
C LEU A 55 -18.19 -20.16 35.89
N LEU A 56 -17.25 -20.71 36.66
CA LEU A 56 -16.17 -21.57 36.12
C LEU A 56 -16.74 -22.85 35.53
N VAL A 57 -17.66 -23.53 36.21
CA VAL A 57 -18.33 -24.74 35.71
C VAL A 57 -19.12 -24.44 34.43
N LEU A 58 -19.81 -23.30 34.37
CA LEU A 58 -20.52 -22.88 33.16
C LEU A 58 -19.56 -22.57 32.00
N ALA A 59 -18.42 -21.92 32.29
CA ALA A 59 -17.40 -21.65 31.28
C ALA A 59 -16.76 -22.94 30.76
N GLU A 60 -16.53 -23.92 31.63
CA GLU A 60 -16.03 -25.25 31.26
C GLU A 60 -17.04 -26.03 30.40
N LYS A 61 -18.33 -26.04 30.78
CA LYS A 61 -19.39 -26.62 29.93
C LYS A 61 -19.48 -25.94 28.56
N LYS A 62 -19.31 -24.62 28.52
CA LYS A 62 -19.25 -23.88 27.27
C LYS A 62 -18.02 -24.28 26.44
N GLN A 63 -16.87 -24.45 27.08
CA GLN A 63 -15.63 -24.89 26.44
C GLN A 63 -15.75 -26.30 25.85
N ILE A 64 -16.45 -27.22 26.53
CA ILE A 64 -16.75 -28.55 26.00
C ILE A 64 -17.58 -28.44 24.70
N ASN A 65 -18.54 -27.53 24.65
CA ASN A 65 -19.29 -27.27 23.41
C ASN A 65 -18.43 -26.62 22.32
N ASP A 66 -17.51 -25.72 22.70
CA ASP A 66 -16.58 -25.07 21.79
C ASP A 66 -15.43 -25.98 21.33
N SER A 67 -15.18 -27.12 21.98
CA SER A 67 -14.13 -28.08 21.57
C SER A 67 -14.31 -28.64 20.15
N LYS A 68 -15.54 -28.55 19.61
CA LYS A 68 -15.87 -28.90 18.22
C LYS A 68 -15.59 -27.78 17.23
N ARG A 69 -15.28 -26.57 17.69
CA ARG A 69 -14.96 -25.41 16.86
C ARG A 69 -13.46 -25.33 16.69
N ALA A 70 -13.01 -25.17 15.44
CA ALA A 70 -11.62 -24.88 15.18
C ALA A 70 -11.24 -23.54 15.83
N LEU A 71 -10.04 -23.49 16.44
CA LEU A 71 -9.43 -22.22 16.78
C LEU A 71 -9.26 -21.40 15.50
N PRO A 72 -9.49 -20.08 15.56
CA PRO A 72 -9.16 -19.21 14.45
C PRO A 72 -7.66 -19.29 14.14
N SER A 73 -7.30 -19.74 12.94
CA SER A 73 -5.91 -19.77 12.48
C SER A 73 -5.62 -18.57 11.56
N PRO A 74 -4.35 -18.15 11.42
CA PRO A 74 -3.97 -17.17 10.41
C PRO A 74 -4.41 -17.66 9.03
N GLN A 75 -5.17 -16.84 8.30
CA GLN A 75 -5.48 -17.16 6.92
C GLN A 75 -4.21 -17.06 6.07
N GLY A 76 -3.74 -18.21 5.57
CA GLY A 76 -2.54 -18.26 4.72
C GLY A 76 -2.59 -17.28 3.55
N TYR A 77 -3.78 -17.08 2.95
CA TYR A 77 -3.97 -16.13 1.87
C TYR A 77 -3.70 -14.66 2.27
N LEU A 78 -4.03 -14.26 3.51
CA LEU A 78 -3.76 -12.89 3.97
C LEU A 78 -2.26 -12.67 4.13
N LEU A 79 -1.56 -13.65 4.68
CA LEU A 79 -0.11 -13.57 4.86
C LEU A 79 0.61 -13.57 3.51
N GLU A 80 0.15 -14.40 2.57
CA GLU A 80 0.67 -14.43 1.21
C GLU A 80 0.44 -13.09 0.49
N GLN A 81 -0.77 -12.54 0.58
CA GLN A 81 -1.10 -11.22 0.01
C GLN A 81 -0.24 -10.11 0.64
N GLU A 82 -0.07 -10.13 1.96
CA GLU A 82 0.77 -9.17 2.67
C GLU A 82 2.23 -9.24 2.18
N LEU A 83 2.78 -10.44 2.05
CA LEU A 83 4.14 -10.68 1.55
C LEU A 83 4.32 -10.24 0.09
N GLN A 84 3.32 -10.49 -0.76
CA GLN A 84 3.36 -10.04 -2.16
C GLN A 84 3.46 -8.52 -2.24
N LEU A 85 2.68 -7.80 -1.42
CA LEU A 85 2.72 -6.35 -1.36
C LEU A 85 4.04 -5.84 -0.77
N ASP A 86 4.59 -6.50 0.25
CA ASP A 86 5.90 -6.16 0.79
C ASP A 86 6.99 -6.28 -0.26
N ASN A 87 6.97 -7.33 -1.06
CA ASN A 87 7.92 -7.50 -2.16
C ASN A 87 7.79 -6.39 -3.23
N MET A 88 6.56 -5.92 -3.49
CA MET A 88 6.36 -4.79 -4.40
C MET A 88 6.93 -3.49 -3.81
N LEU A 89 6.65 -3.20 -2.54
CA LEU A 89 7.11 -1.98 -1.88
C LEU A 89 8.63 -1.95 -1.64
N VAL A 90 9.25 -3.11 -1.42
CA VAL A 90 10.71 -3.26 -1.35
C VAL A 90 11.36 -2.93 -2.69
N ARG A 91 10.80 -3.41 -3.81
CA ARG A 91 11.32 -3.08 -5.15
C ARG A 91 11.31 -1.58 -5.42
N GLU A 92 10.30 -0.90 -4.90
CA GLU A 92 10.11 0.54 -5.01
C GLU A 92 10.87 1.35 -3.94
N ASN A 93 11.61 0.66 -3.06
CA ASN A 93 12.38 1.25 -1.96
C ASN A 93 11.52 2.10 -1.00
N ILE A 94 10.24 1.72 -0.85
CA ILE A 94 9.35 2.28 0.17
C ILE A 94 9.55 1.56 1.49
N ILE A 95 9.76 0.24 1.47
CA ILE A 95 10.13 -0.54 2.65
C ILE A 95 11.62 -0.85 2.55
N ASN A 96 12.32 -0.81 3.70
CA ASN A 96 13.74 -1.13 3.77
C ASN A 96 14.00 -2.58 3.31
N GLY A 97 14.49 -2.71 2.09
CA GLY A 97 15.06 -3.90 1.48
C GLY A 97 15.80 -3.45 0.23
N ASN A 98 17.04 -3.91 0.07
CA ASN A 98 18.05 -3.47 -0.91
C ASN A 98 17.52 -2.69 -2.15
N PRO A 99 18.14 -1.55 -2.52
CA PRO A 99 17.70 -0.73 -3.66
C PRO A 99 17.79 -1.51 -4.96
N SER A 100 16.65 -2.02 -5.45
CA SER A 100 16.60 -2.89 -6.63
C SER A 100 16.18 -2.16 -7.90
N SER A 101 15.48 -1.02 -7.80
CA SER A 101 15.03 -0.26 -8.98
C SER A 101 16.21 0.31 -9.77
N GLU A 102 16.29 -0.05 -11.05
CA GLU A 102 17.27 0.46 -12.01
C GLU A 102 17.22 1.99 -12.12
N TYR A 103 16.03 2.58 -11.96
CA TYR A 103 15.84 4.03 -11.93
C TYR A 103 16.47 4.68 -10.69
N ASP A 104 16.33 4.07 -9.52
CA ASP A 104 16.92 4.58 -8.27
C ASP A 104 18.46 4.42 -8.29
N LYS A 105 18.98 3.34 -8.88
CA LYS A 105 20.42 3.17 -9.15
C LYS A 105 20.94 4.23 -10.13
N ILE A 106 20.18 4.54 -11.18
CA ILE A 106 20.49 5.60 -12.16
C ILE A 106 20.45 6.99 -11.49
N CYS A 107 19.48 7.28 -10.61
CA CYS A 107 19.45 8.54 -9.87
C CYS A 107 20.57 8.63 -8.83
N ALA A 108 20.85 7.56 -8.08
CA ALA A 108 21.95 7.52 -7.12
C ALA A 108 23.32 7.69 -7.81
N THR A 109 23.54 7.04 -8.96
CA THR A 109 24.76 7.22 -9.77
C THR A 109 24.85 8.61 -10.41
N LYS A 110 23.72 9.24 -10.76
CA LYS A 110 23.68 10.66 -11.15
C LYS A 110 24.07 11.59 -9.99
N ILE A 111 23.75 11.24 -8.76
CA ILE A 111 24.04 12.04 -7.54
C ILE A 111 25.48 11.83 -7.06
N THR A 112 26.04 10.62 -7.17
CA THR A 112 27.40 10.30 -6.70
C THR A 112 28.52 10.69 -7.67
N ASN A 113 28.22 10.89 -8.96
CA ASN A 113 29.15 11.48 -9.94
C ASN A 113 29.32 12.99 -9.69
N LYS A 114 30.11 13.32 -8.67
CA LYS A 114 30.40 14.67 -8.15
C LYS A 114 31.06 15.66 -9.12
N GLU A 115 31.31 15.32 -10.40
CA GLU A 115 32.01 16.20 -11.34
C GLU A 115 31.22 16.64 -12.57
N LYS A 116 30.02 16.09 -12.82
CA LYS A 116 29.11 16.60 -13.86
C LYS A 116 27.70 16.63 -13.32
N LYS A 117 27.26 17.82 -12.90
CA LYS A 117 25.90 18.11 -12.46
C LYS A 117 24.93 17.83 -13.63
N VAL A 118 24.50 16.58 -13.79
CA VAL A 118 23.40 16.22 -14.70
C VAL A 118 22.15 16.87 -14.09
N GLN A 119 21.76 18.02 -14.62
CA GLN A 119 20.50 18.67 -14.23
C GLN A 119 19.36 17.67 -14.45
N LEU A 120 18.79 17.16 -13.36
CA LEU A 120 17.57 16.36 -13.41
C LEU A 120 16.48 17.20 -14.07
N SER A 121 15.57 16.56 -14.81
CA SER A 121 14.40 17.27 -15.29
C SER A 121 13.58 17.74 -14.09
N GLN A 122 12.91 18.89 -14.19
CA GLN A 122 11.95 19.34 -13.18
C GLN A 122 10.93 18.24 -12.83
N ALA A 123 10.53 17.44 -13.83
CA ALA A 123 9.64 16.29 -13.66
C ALA A 123 10.27 15.13 -12.86
N ASP A 124 11.58 14.89 -13.01
CA ASP A 124 12.28 13.86 -12.23
C ASP A 124 12.42 14.31 -10.77
N GLU A 125 12.70 15.61 -10.53
CA GLU A 125 12.77 16.16 -9.17
C GLU A 125 11.40 16.13 -8.48
N GLU A 126 10.32 16.44 -9.20
CA GLU A 126 8.95 16.34 -8.70
C GLU A 126 8.58 14.90 -8.36
N TYR A 127 8.87 13.95 -9.26
CA TYR A 127 8.65 12.52 -9.01
C TYR A 127 9.37 12.03 -7.75
N LEU A 128 10.64 12.41 -7.54
CA LEU A 128 11.39 12.01 -6.36
C LEU A 128 10.80 12.60 -5.07
N ARG A 129 10.35 13.86 -5.09
CA ARG A 129 9.67 14.48 -3.94
C ARG A 129 8.37 13.77 -3.61
N ASP A 130 7.54 13.50 -4.61
CA ASP A 130 6.25 12.83 -4.43
C ASP A 130 6.45 11.38 -3.92
N LYS A 131 7.44 10.66 -4.47
CA LYS A 131 7.82 9.32 -4.00
C LYS A 131 8.29 9.34 -2.54
N GLN A 132 9.08 10.34 -2.14
CA GLN A 132 9.51 10.50 -0.76
C GLN A 132 8.35 10.80 0.18
N GLN A 133 7.47 11.72 -0.18
CA GLN A 133 6.26 12.03 0.61
C GLN A 133 5.37 10.80 0.79
N LEU A 134 5.21 9.99 -0.26
CA LEU A 134 4.46 8.74 -0.20
C LEU A 134 5.09 7.73 0.76
N SER A 135 6.43 7.62 0.74
CA SER A 135 7.18 6.78 1.68
C SER A 135 6.99 7.23 3.13
N ASP A 136 7.09 8.52 3.41
CA ASP A 136 6.91 9.07 4.75
C ASP A 136 5.48 8.82 5.27
N GLN A 137 4.48 9.01 4.40
CA GLN A 137 3.08 8.75 4.74
C GLN A 137 2.82 7.26 5.02
N PHE A 138 3.41 6.37 4.23
CA PHE A 138 3.32 4.92 4.43
C PHE A 138 3.85 4.53 5.81
N HIS A 139 5.09 4.91 6.13
CA HIS A 139 5.72 4.56 7.41
C HIS A 139 4.96 5.14 8.60
N LYS A 140 4.54 6.41 8.53
CA LYS A 140 3.73 7.05 9.57
C LYS A 140 2.45 6.26 9.85
N THR A 141 1.74 5.87 8.79
CA THR A 141 0.46 5.15 8.91
C THR A 141 0.69 3.74 9.45
N MET A 142 1.71 3.03 8.96
CA MET A 142 2.07 1.70 9.45
C MET A 142 2.43 1.72 10.94
N MET A 143 3.27 2.67 11.38
CA MET A 143 3.61 2.81 12.81
C MET A 143 2.38 3.04 13.69
N GLN A 144 1.40 3.82 13.23
CA GLN A 144 0.16 4.04 13.97
C GLN A 144 -0.68 2.77 14.08
N ILE A 145 -0.79 2.00 12.99
CA ILE A 145 -1.53 0.73 12.95
C ILE A 145 -0.87 -0.28 13.90
N GLU A 146 0.45 -0.43 13.83
CA GLU A 146 1.20 -1.36 14.67
C GLU A 146 1.17 -0.97 16.14
N GLY A 147 1.34 0.32 16.46
CA GLY A 147 1.20 0.82 17.82
C GLY A 147 -0.17 0.50 18.42
N ARG A 148 -1.25 0.78 17.68
CA ARG A 148 -2.62 0.44 18.12
C ARG A 148 -2.86 -1.06 18.21
N ALA A 149 -2.27 -1.88 17.35
CA ALA A 149 -2.41 -3.34 17.40
C ALA A 149 -1.84 -3.91 18.70
N VAL A 150 -0.68 -3.39 19.13
CA VAL A 150 -0.02 -3.76 20.38
C VAL A 150 -0.87 -3.34 21.59
N GLU A 151 -1.44 -2.14 21.57
CA GLU A 151 -2.25 -1.61 22.68
C GLU A 151 -3.59 -2.36 22.84
N VAL A 152 -4.21 -2.83 21.75
CA VAL A 152 -5.55 -3.42 21.80
C VAL A 152 -5.57 -4.79 22.49
N SER A 153 -4.53 -5.61 22.33
CA SER A 153 -4.47 -6.93 22.96
C SER A 153 -4.59 -6.92 24.50
N PRO A 154 -3.81 -6.13 25.26
CA PRO A 154 -3.94 -6.05 26.71
C PRO A 154 -5.27 -5.41 27.15
N ILE A 155 -5.82 -4.47 26.37
CA ILE A 155 -7.14 -3.88 26.64
C ILE A 155 -8.23 -4.96 26.56
N ILE A 156 -8.23 -5.77 25.50
CA ILE A 156 -9.19 -6.87 25.32
C ILE A 156 -9.05 -7.90 26.44
N GLN A 157 -7.83 -8.29 26.78
CA GLN A 157 -7.57 -9.24 27.88
C GLN A 157 -8.10 -8.70 29.22
N SER A 158 -7.80 -7.43 29.56
CA SER A 158 -8.28 -6.79 30.78
C SER A 158 -9.81 -6.71 30.81
N LEU A 159 -10.44 -6.31 29.71
CA LEU A 159 -11.89 -6.21 29.59
C LEU A 159 -12.57 -7.59 29.76
N LEU A 160 -12.06 -8.61 29.08
CA LEU A 160 -12.62 -9.96 29.16
C LEU A 160 -12.40 -10.59 30.53
N GLN A 161 -11.29 -10.27 31.20
CA GLN A 161 -11.06 -10.69 32.58
C GLN A 161 -12.07 -10.05 33.54
N LYS A 162 -12.41 -8.76 33.36
CA LYS A 162 -13.50 -8.11 34.11
C LYS A 162 -14.86 -8.73 33.80
N HIS A 163 -15.15 -9.03 32.52
CA HIS A 163 -16.41 -9.66 32.13
C HIS A 163 -16.56 -11.07 32.71
N ARG A 164 -15.46 -11.81 32.87
CA ARG A 164 -15.47 -13.13 33.51
C ARG A 164 -15.98 -13.09 34.96
N MET A 165 -15.96 -11.93 35.61
CA MET A 165 -16.51 -11.73 36.96
C MET A 165 -18.04 -11.60 36.99
N VAL A 166 -18.70 -11.46 35.84
CA VAL A 166 -20.16 -11.24 35.76
C VAL A 166 -20.88 -12.19 34.83
N ARG A 167 -20.15 -12.95 34.00
CA ARG A 167 -20.69 -13.95 33.09
C ARG A 167 -19.65 -15.03 32.73
N PRO A 168 -20.08 -16.22 32.28
CA PRO A 168 -19.16 -17.24 31.79
C PRO A 168 -18.46 -16.78 30.51
N VAL A 169 -17.12 -16.69 30.54
CA VAL A 169 -16.28 -16.40 29.37
C VAL A 169 -15.36 -17.60 29.18
N ALA A 170 -15.50 -18.31 28.05
CA ALA A 170 -14.64 -19.46 27.76
C ALA A 170 -13.28 -18.98 27.21
N PRO A 171 -12.18 -19.74 27.43
CA PRO A 171 -10.87 -19.41 26.86
C PRO A 171 -10.90 -19.25 25.33
N TYR A 172 -11.74 -20.04 24.65
CA TYR A 172 -11.97 -19.94 23.22
C TYR A 172 -12.50 -18.56 22.79
N ASP A 173 -13.48 -18.00 23.50
CA ASP A 173 -14.04 -16.68 23.18
C ASP A 173 -12.98 -15.59 23.25
N MET A 174 -12.09 -15.68 24.26
CA MET A 174 -11.01 -14.72 24.46
C MET A 174 -10.01 -14.76 23.30
N GLN A 175 -9.59 -15.97 22.91
CA GLN A 175 -8.70 -16.17 21.78
C GLN A 175 -9.35 -15.71 20.47
N ALA A 176 -10.64 -15.99 20.28
CA ALA A 176 -11.38 -15.57 19.10
C ALA A 176 -11.51 -14.04 19.00
N MET A 177 -11.73 -13.33 20.11
CA MET A 177 -11.77 -11.87 20.12
C MET A 177 -10.41 -11.25 19.79
N ILE A 178 -9.33 -11.73 20.41
CA ILE A 178 -7.96 -11.26 20.12
C ILE A 178 -7.64 -11.50 18.63
N TRP A 179 -7.96 -12.70 18.13
CA TRP A 179 -7.74 -13.05 16.73
C TRP A 179 -8.55 -12.17 15.77
N ASN A 180 -9.84 -11.94 16.05
CA ASN A 180 -10.69 -11.08 15.21
C ASN A 180 -10.14 -9.66 15.15
N CYS A 181 -9.61 -9.14 16.25
CA CYS A 181 -8.92 -7.85 16.27
C CYS A 181 -7.63 -7.87 15.45
N ASN A 182 -6.75 -8.85 15.68
CA ASN A 182 -5.50 -8.97 14.91
C ASN A 182 -5.75 -9.12 13.41
N LYS A 183 -6.79 -9.86 13.02
CA LYS A 183 -7.22 -9.99 11.62
C LYS A 183 -7.60 -8.64 11.02
N LYS A 184 -8.31 -7.78 11.76
CA LYS A 184 -8.63 -6.41 11.31
C LYS A 184 -7.35 -5.59 11.09
N PHE A 185 -6.38 -5.68 12.00
CA PHE A 185 -5.09 -5.00 11.83
C PHE A 185 -4.30 -5.54 10.63
N THR A 186 -4.29 -6.84 10.39
CA THR A 186 -3.69 -7.42 9.16
C THR A 186 -4.35 -6.87 7.90
N ASN A 187 -5.68 -6.81 7.85
CA ASN A 187 -6.38 -6.23 6.72
C ASN A 187 -6.05 -4.74 6.52
N LEU A 188 -5.93 -3.97 7.60
CA LEU A 188 -5.52 -2.56 7.52
C LEU A 188 -4.09 -2.41 6.99
N ARG A 189 -3.15 -3.28 7.41
CA ARG A 189 -1.77 -3.30 6.86
C ARG A 189 -1.77 -3.60 5.37
N ILE A 190 -2.52 -4.61 4.94
CA ILE A 190 -2.69 -4.97 3.52
C ILE A 190 -3.27 -3.79 2.73
N GLU A 191 -4.31 -3.14 3.25
CA GLU A 191 -4.96 -2.01 2.59
C GLU A 191 -3.98 -0.84 2.38
N VAL A 192 -3.24 -0.46 3.43
CA VAL A 192 -2.22 0.61 3.34
C VAL A 192 -1.15 0.24 2.31
N LYS A 193 -0.62 -0.99 2.36
CA LYS A 193 0.38 -1.46 1.40
C LYS A 193 -0.14 -1.43 -0.04
N MET A 194 -1.39 -1.87 -0.25
CA MET A 194 -2.05 -1.85 -1.56
C MET A 194 -2.24 -0.44 -2.11
N GLN A 195 -2.73 0.49 -1.29
CA GLN A 195 -2.91 1.89 -1.67
C GLN A 195 -1.58 2.55 -2.04
N THR A 196 -0.52 2.26 -1.29
CA THR A 196 0.82 2.75 -1.61
C THR A 196 1.33 2.19 -2.94
N CYS A 197 1.19 0.89 -3.20
CA CYS A 197 1.53 0.30 -4.51
C CYS A 197 0.77 0.97 -5.68
N GLN A 198 -0.53 1.23 -5.50
CA GLN A 198 -1.34 1.92 -6.50
C GLN A 198 -0.87 3.35 -6.73
N ALA A 199 -0.55 4.08 -5.66
CA ALA A 199 -0.02 5.45 -5.76
C ALA A 199 1.33 5.50 -6.50
N ILE A 200 2.23 4.53 -6.26
CA ILE A 200 3.50 4.44 -6.99
C ILE A 200 3.26 4.19 -8.49
N LYS A 201 2.33 3.30 -8.83
CA LYS A 201 1.96 3.04 -10.23
C LYS A 201 1.49 4.32 -10.92
N VAL A 202 0.67 5.13 -10.25
CA VAL A 202 0.23 6.43 -10.77
C VAL A 202 1.40 7.39 -10.94
N LEU A 203 2.36 7.43 -10.00
CA LEU A 203 3.56 8.25 -10.12
C LEU A 203 4.42 7.83 -11.33
N HIS A 204 4.59 6.54 -11.57
CA HIS A 204 5.28 6.03 -12.76
C HIS A 204 4.58 6.43 -14.06
N GLU A 205 3.25 6.30 -14.12
CA GLU A 205 2.46 6.70 -15.28
C GLU A 205 2.57 8.21 -15.56
N LYS A 206 2.53 9.04 -14.51
CA LYS A 206 2.75 10.49 -14.62
C LYS A 206 4.13 10.82 -15.17
N LEU A 207 5.17 10.17 -14.68
CA LEU A 207 6.54 10.38 -15.15
C LEU A 207 6.71 9.96 -16.61
N ALA A 208 6.15 8.81 -16.99
CA ALA A 208 6.20 8.28 -18.35
C ALA A 208 5.46 9.18 -19.36
N ASN A 209 4.33 9.75 -18.95
CA ASN A 209 3.52 10.65 -19.77
C ASN A 209 4.05 12.09 -19.80
N HIS A 210 5.05 12.43 -18.98
CA HIS A 210 5.61 13.77 -18.99
C HIS A 210 6.38 13.99 -20.31
N PRO A 211 6.00 14.98 -21.14
CA PRO A 211 6.67 15.23 -22.39
C PRO A 211 8.13 15.62 -22.12
N ARG A 212 9.07 14.81 -22.61
CA ARG A 212 10.49 15.18 -22.61
C ARG A 212 10.63 16.41 -23.49
N LYS A 213 10.92 17.56 -22.89
CA LYS A 213 11.12 18.83 -23.61
C LYS A 213 12.19 18.59 -24.69
N ARG A 214 11.80 18.66 -25.97
CA ARG A 214 12.76 18.54 -27.08
C ARG A 214 13.79 19.65 -26.91
N ARG A 215 15.03 19.28 -26.59
CA ARG A 215 16.15 20.22 -26.59
C ARG A 215 16.53 20.46 -28.05
N ASN A 216 16.04 21.57 -28.60
CA ASN A 216 16.56 22.05 -29.88
C ASN A 216 18.02 22.47 -29.67
N PHE A 217 18.87 22.22 -30.67
CA PHE A 217 20.22 22.76 -30.67
C PHE A 217 20.15 24.29 -30.70
N SER A 218 21.15 24.96 -30.11
CA SER A 218 21.24 26.43 -30.18
C SER A 218 21.37 26.88 -31.63
N LYS A 219 21.02 28.15 -31.90
CA LYS A 219 21.13 28.71 -33.27
C LYS A 219 22.56 28.60 -33.80
N GLU A 220 23.55 28.84 -32.94
CA GLU A 220 24.97 28.72 -33.26
C GLU A 220 25.38 27.29 -33.65
N VAL A 221 24.98 26.29 -32.87
CA VAL A 221 25.25 24.88 -33.20
C VAL A 221 24.58 24.48 -34.51
N VAL A 222 23.33 24.91 -34.72
CA VAL A 222 22.61 24.66 -35.97
C VAL A 222 23.29 25.36 -37.15
N GLN A 223 23.83 26.56 -36.95
CA GLN A 223 24.55 27.30 -37.98
C GLN A 223 25.81 26.56 -38.42
N ILE A 224 26.68 26.19 -37.47
CA ILE A 224 27.92 25.45 -37.77
C ILE A 224 27.64 24.15 -38.56
N LEU A 225 26.63 23.40 -38.15
CA LEU A 225 26.25 22.15 -38.84
C LEU A 225 25.65 22.40 -40.23
N ASN A 226 24.89 23.51 -40.39
CA ASN A 226 24.34 23.90 -41.69
C ASN A 226 25.44 24.38 -42.65
N ASP A 227 26.41 25.16 -42.18
CA ASP A 227 27.49 25.69 -43.00
C ASP A 227 28.28 24.55 -43.63
N TYR A 228 28.72 23.58 -42.82
CA TYR A 228 29.38 22.37 -43.32
C TYR A 228 28.49 21.61 -44.33
N TYR A 229 27.19 21.44 -44.02
CA TYR A 229 26.27 20.73 -44.92
C TYR A 229 26.11 21.42 -46.28
N LEU A 230 26.09 22.75 -46.31
CA LEU A 230 25.97 23.53 -47.55
C LEU A 230 27.27 23.51 -48.36
N GLU A 231 28.43 23.60 -47.70
CA GLU A 231 29.74 23.45 -48.36
C GLU A 231 29.89 22.06 -49.01
N HIS A 232 29.29 21.03 -48.40
CA HIS A 232 29.38 19.64 -48.86
C HIS A 232 28.05 19.14 -49.45
N ILE A 233 27.26 20.01 -50.10
CA ILE A 233 25.91 19.65 -50.53
C ILE A 233 25.86 18.53 -51.59
N SER A 234 26.95 18.36 -52.35
CA SER A 234 27.12 17.28 -53.33
C SER A 234 27.34 15.93 -52.66
N ASP A 235 28.07 15.89 -51.55
CA ASP A 235 28.33 14.68 -50.76
C ASP A 235 28.24 14.98 -49.23
N PRO A 236 27.02 15.08 -48.67
CA PRO A 236 26.80 15.54 -47.30
C PRO A 236 26.98 14.40 -46.28
N TYR A 237 28.11 13.71 -46.36
CA TYR A 237 28.51 12.59 -45.51
C TYR A 237 29.86 12.92 -44.85
N PRO A 238 29.85 13.62 -43.70
CA PRO A 238 31.09 13.93 -43.00
C PRO A 238 31.86 12.65 -42.65
N SER A 239 33.17 12.68 -42.81
CA SER A 239 34.05 11.60 -42.37
C SER A 239 34.04 11.47 -40.84
N ASP A 240 34.59 10.38 -40.30
CA ASP A 240 34.66 10.24 -38.83
C ASP A 240 35.53 11.32 -38.18
N ASN A 241 36.55 11.80 -38.89
CA ASN A 241 37.36 12.94 -38.44
C ASN A 241 36.54 14.24 -38.42
N ASP A 242 35.77 14.51 -39.48
CA ASP A 242 34.93 15.71 -39.55
C ASP A 242 33.82 15.70 -38.50
N LYS A 243 33.22 14.52 -38.23
CA LYS A 243 32.22 14.38 -37.16
C LYS A 243 32.82 14.69 -35.79
N ASN A 244 34.06 14.26 -35.53
CA ASN A 244 34.75 14.58 -34.28
C ASN A 244 35.05 16.08 -34.19
N GLU A 245 35.51 16.70 -35.27
CA GLU A 245 35.79 18.14 -35.30
C GLU A 245 34.51 18.96 -35.11
N LEU A 246 33.42 18.61 -35.79
CA LEU A 246 32.12 19.24 -35.64
C LEU A 246 31.59 19.08 -34.21
N ALA A 247 31.70 17.89 -33.62
CA ALA A 247 31.33 17.63 -32.23
C ALA A 247 32.15 18.50 -31.26
N MET A 248 33.45 18.66 -31.49
CA MET A 248 34.32 19.55 -30.71
C MET A 248 33.90 21.01 -30.84
N LYS A 249 33.67 21.50 -32.06
CA LYS A 249 33.27 22.90 -32.35
C LYS A 249 31.90 23.26 -31.77
N THR A 250 30.97 22.30 -31.78
CA THR A 250 29.57 22.54 -31.37
C THR A 250 29.27 22.13 -29.92
N GLY A 251 30.18 21.41 -29.27
CA GLY A 251 29.98 20.90 -27.91
C GLY A 251 28.89 19.83 -27.78
N ILE A 252 28.40 19.26 -28.89
CA ILE A 252 27.46 18.12 -28.90
C ILE A 252 28.20 16.81 -29.20
N THR A 253 27.57 15.66 -28.92
CA THR A 253 28.23 14.36 -29.12
C THR A 253 28.31 13.98 -30.59
N VAL A 254 29.31 13.16 -30.95
CA VAL A 254 29.47 12.61 -32.31
C VAL A 254 28.20 11.89 -32.79
N SER A 255 27.51 11.17 -31.90
CA SER A 255 26.23 10.54 -32.20
C SER A 255 25.14 11.55 -32.54
N GLN A 256 25.06 12.68 -31.81
CA GLN A 256 24.13 13.77 -32.10
C GLN A 256 24.43 14.44 -33.45
N VAL A 257 25.71 14.64 -33.79
CA VAL A 257 26.15 15.12 -35.11
C VAL A 257 25.67 14.15 -36.20
N ASN A 258 25.97 12.85 -36.06
CA ASN A 258 25.57 11.83 -37.03
C ASN A 258 24.04 11.81 -37.26
N ASN A 259 23.26 11.86 -36.17
CA ASN A 259 21.80 11.91 -36.23
C ASN A 259 21.30 13.19 -36.89
N TRP A 260 21.94 14.34 -36.64
CA TRP A 260 21.58 15.60 -37.27
C TRP A 260 21.77 15.54 -38.79
N PHE A 261 22.92 15.07 -39.27
CA PHE A 261 23.20 14.95 -40.71
C PHE A 261 22.28 13.95 -41.40
N GLY A 262 22.00 12.80 -40.76
CA GLY A 262 21.01 11.83 -41.26
C GLY A 262 19.64 12.47 -41.47
N ASN A 263 19.13 13.17 -40.45
CA ASN A 263 17.85 13.86 -40.51
C ASN A 263 17.85 15.01 -41.53
N LYS A 264 18.93 15.79 -41.62
CA LYS A 264 19.07 16.90 -42.56
C LYS A 264 19.00 16.42 -44.01
N ARG A 265 19.69 15.31 -44.36
CA ARG A 265 19.61 14.70 -45.70
C ARG A 265 18.21 14.23 -46.06
N ILE A 266 17.50 13.58 -45.13
CA ILE A 266 16.11 13.13 -45.35
C ILE A 266 15.21 14.33 -45.65
N ARG A 267 15.31 15.40 -44.85
CA ARG A 267 14.53 16.64 -45.05
C ARG A 267 14.85 17.31 -46.37
N TYR A 268 16.13 17.43 -46.72
CA TYR A 268 16.56 18.04 -47.98
C TYR A 268 16.07 17.25 -49.20
N ARG A 269 16.17 15.92 -49.18
CA ARG A 269 15.64 15.05 -50.25
C ARG A 269 14.12 15.21 -50.38
N ALA A 270 13.39 15.29 -49.27
CA ALA A 270 11.95 15.51 -49.28
C ALA A 270 11.58 16.88 -49.87
N GLN A 271 12.31 17.95 -49.51
CA GLN A 271 12.11 19.29 -50.07
C GLN A 271 12.39 19.32 -51.57
N LYS A 272 13.48 18.71 -52.03
CA LYS A 272 13.84 18.67 -53.45
C LYS A 272 12.81 17.88 -54.28
N LYS A 273 12.21 16.83 -53.71
CA LYS A 273 11.10 16.08 -54.37
C LYS A 273 9.83 16.92 -54.50
N LYS A 274 9.47 17.68 -53.45
CA LYS A 274 8.30 18.56 -53.49
C LYS A 274 8.45 19.69 -54.51
N GLY A 275 9.61 20.35 -54.55
CA GLY A 275 9.86 21.42 -55.53
C GLY A 275 9.77 20.93 -56.98
N LYS A 276 10.28 19.72 -57.27
CA LYS A 276 10.15 19.12 -58.61
C LYS A 276 8.70 18.80 -58.99
N GLN A 277 7.90 18.32 -58.05
CA GLN A 277 6.48 18.05 -58.30
C GLN A 277 5.70 19.34 -58.56
N GLU A 278 6.02 20.42 -57.83
CA GLU A 278 5.39 21.74 -58.01
C GLU A 278 5.80 22.40 -59.34
N GLU A 279 7.05 22.23 -59.78
CA GLU A 279 7.53 22.69 -61.10
C GLU A 279 6.88 21.90 -62.25
N GLU A 280 6.78 20.57 -62.14
CA GLU A 280 6.11 19.73 -63.16
C GLU A 280 4.61 20.03 -63.27
N THR A 281 3.92 20.34 -62.16
CA THR A 281 2.52 20.79 -62.20
C THR A 281 2.36 22.20 -62.78
N ASN A 282 3.28 23.12 -62.51
CA ASN A 282 3.23 24.49 -63.06
C ASN A 282 3.60 24.57 -64.55
N GLU A 283 4.44 23.66 -65.05
CA GLU A 283 4.72 23.54 -66.49
C GLU A 283 3.55 22.91 -67.25
N GLN A 284 2.79 22.00 -66.64
CA GLN A 284 1.57 21.42 -67.22
C GLN A 284 0.39 22.40 -67.26
N GLU A 285 0.32 23.39 -66.36
CA GLU A 285 -0.69 24.45 -66.39
C GLU A 285 -0.35 25.63 -67.34
N LYS A 286 0.87 25.66 -67.90
CA LYS A 286 1.33 26.70 -68.85
C LYS A 286 1.30 26.28 -70.32
N VAL A 287 0.89 25.05 -70.63
CA VAL A 287 0.67 24.52 -71.99
C VAL A 287 -0.82 24.47 -72.27
#